data_AF-A0A2E3U4F5-F1
#
_entry.id   AF-A0A2E3U4F5-F1
#
_cell.length_a   1.000
_cell.length_b   1.000
_cell.length_c   1.000
_cell.angle_alpha   90.00
_cell.angle_beta   90.00
_cell.angle_gamma   90.00
#
_symmetry.space_group_name_H-M   'P 1'
#
loop_
_entity.id
_entity.type
_entity.pdbx_description
1 polymer ?
#
loop_
_entity_poly.entity_id
_entity_poly.type
_entity_poly.pdbx_seq_one_letter_code
_entity_poly.pdbx_strand_id
1 'polypeptide(L)'
;MLSNGFKSRVVKLGLLVLSIGLAGSVWAQSISDQQIAERLQPVGSVCLAGEECASGGATIAASAASAVFSAEATYDQYCAMCHNTGMAGAPERGDAAHWESRIADVGIDTVVTNAINGINAMPPRGMCSTCSDDQIAELVDYLSGNQTNR
;
A
#
# COMPACT_ATOMS: atom_id res chain seq x y z
N MET A 1 10.44 -70.25 21.45
CA MET A 1 10.12 -69.72 20.09
C MET A 1 9.12 -68.54 20.12
N LEU A 2 9.13 -67.67 21.13
CA LEU A 2 8.13 -66.57 21.29
C LEU A 2 8.65 -65.16 20.91
N SER A 3 9.86 -65.04 20.35
CA SER A 3 10.49 -63.72 20.10
C SER A 3 10.14 -63.09 18.74
N ASN A 4 9.79 -63.90 17.72
CA ASN A 4 9.66 -63.39 16.34
C ASN A 4 8.30 -62.74 16.05
N GLY A 5 7.24 -63.15 16.75
CA GLY A 5 5.89 -62.60 16.55
C GLY A 5 5.72 -61.19 17.10
N PHE A 6 6.33 -60.89 18.27
CA PHE A 6 6.29 -59.57 18.87
C PHE A 6 7.11 -58.55 18.07
N LYS A 7 8.31 -58.94 17.62
CA LYS A 7 9.16 -58.12 16.74
C LYS A 7 8.48 -57.80 15.40
N SER A 8 7.78 -58.78 14.81
CA SER A 8 7.04 -58.57 13.55
C SER A 8 5.85 -57.61 13.71
N ARG A 9 5.15 -57.64 14.85
CA ARG A 9 4.05 -56.71 15.13
C ARG A 9 4.54 -55.29 15.38
N VAL A 10 5.65 -55.12 16.10
CA VAL A 10 6.26 -53.79 16.34
C VAL A 10 6.83 -53.20 15.05
N VAL A 11 7.45 -54.01 14.19
CA VAL A 11 7.94 -53.56 12.87
C VAL A 11 6.78 -53.18 11.96
N LYS A 12 5.69 -53.97 11.90
CA LYS A 12 4.50 -53.63 11.09
C LYS A 12 3.76 -52.40 11.60
N LEU A 13 3.65 -52.22 12.92
CA LEU A 13 3.04 -51.02 13.50
C LEU A 13 3.91 -49.78 13.26
N GLY A 14 5.24 -49.92 13.37
CA GLY A 14 6.19 -48.85 13.04
C GLY A 14 6.18 -48.47 11.55
N LEU A 15 6.08 -49.45 10.65
CA LEU A 15 5.96 -49.21 9.19
C LEU A 15 4.63 -48.55 8.82
N LEU A 16 3.54 -48.88 9.52
CA LEU A 16 2.23 -48.26 9.33
C LEU A 16 2.18 -46.81 9.86
N VAL A 17 2.85 -46.51 10.97
CA VAL A 17 2.96 -45.14 11.49
C VAL A 17 3.90 -44.28 10.63
N LEU A 18 5.00 -44.85 10.12
CA LEU A 18 5.93 -44.16 9.22
C LEU A 18 5.29 -43.80 7.86
N SER A 19 4.40 -44.65 7.33
CA SER A 19 3.69 -44.38 6.07
C SER A 19 2.60 -43.31 6.19
N ILE A 20 2.02 -43.10 7.38
CA ILE A 20 1.07 -42.00 7.63
C ILE A 20 1.80 -40.66 7.82
N GLY A 21 3.02 -40.66 8.39
CA GLY A 21 3.82 -39.45 8.60
C GLY A 21 4.31 -38.78 7.30
N LEU A 22 4.56 -39.55 6.23
CA LEU A 22 4.96 -39.00 4.92
C LEU A 22 3.80 -38.45 4.08
N ALA A 23 2.54 -38.73 4.44
CA ALA A 23 1.37 -38.20 3.74
C ALA A 23 0.85 -36.85 4.32
N GLY A 24 1.28 -36.49 5.54
CA GLY A 24 0.82 -35.28 6.24
C GLY A 24 1.40 -33.96 5.70
N SER A 25 2.53 -34.00 4.99
CA SER A 25 3.20 -32.81 4.44
C SER A 25 2.57 -32.26 3.16
N VAL A 26 1.68 -33.01 2.50
CA VAL A 26 1.04 -32.59 1.23
C VAL A 26 -0.17 -31.65 1.47
N TRP A 27 -0.70 -31.57 2.68
CA TRP A 27 -1.89 -30.74 2.99
C TRP A 27 -1.56 -29.31 3.42
N ALA A 28 -0.29 -28.99 3.69
CA ALA A 28 0.11 -27.64 4.12
C ALA A 28 0.34 -26.67 2.95
N GLN A 29 0.59 -27.19 1.73
CA GLN A 29 0.91 -26.36 0.56
C GLN A 29 -0.34 -25.91 -0.23
N SER A 30 -1.48 -26.59 -0.06
CA SER A 30 -2.70 -26.23 -0.81
C SER A 30 -3.41 -24.98 -0.27
N ILE A 31 -3.24 -24.64 1.01
CA ILE A 31 -3.85 -23.44 1.61
C ILE A 31 -3.13 -22.17 1.15
N SER A 32 -1.80 -22.19 1.01
CA SER A 32 -1.03 -21.04 0.50
C SER A 32 -1.32 -20.77 -0.97
N ASP A 33 -1.44 -21.81 -1.79
CA ASP A 33 -1.60 -21.65 -3.24
C ASP A 33 -2.99 -21.10 -3.60
N GLN A 34 -4.04 -21.51 -2.86
CA GLN A 34 -5.39 -20.98 -3.07
C GLN A 34 -5.52 -19.51 -2.63
N GLN A 35 -4.93 -19.13 -1.49
CA GLN A 35 -4.99 -17.74 -1.02
C GLN A 35 -4.16 -16.79 -1.90
N ILE A 36 -3.05 -17.27 -2.46
CA ILE A 36 -2.26 -16.53 -3.46
C ILE A 36 -3.07 -16.40 -4.76
N ALA A 37 -3.70 -17.47 -5.24
CA ALA A 37 -4.49 -17.45 -6.46
C ALA A 37 -5.70 -16.50 -6.37
N GLU A 38 -6.32 -16.37 -5.20
CA GLU A 38 -7.46 -15.46 -5.00
C GLU A 38 -7.06 -13.98 -5.09
N ARG A 39 -5.86 -13.63 -4.61
CA ARG A 39 -5.33 -12.26 -4.67
C ARG A 39 -4.71 -11.92 -6.03
N LEU A 40 -4.32 -12.93 -6.80
CA LEU A 40 -3.81 -12.79 -8.17
C LEU A 40 -4.92 -12.86 -9.24
N GLN A 41 -6.19 -12.99 -8.84
CA GLN A 41 -7.27 -12.94 -9.83
C GLN A 41 -7.29 -11.57 -10.53
N PRO A 42 -7.38 -11.56 -11.87
CA PRO A 42 -7.36 -10.32 -12.62
C PRO A 42 -8.61 -9.51 -12.32
N VAL A 43 -8.43 -8.26 -11.90
CA VAL A 43 -9.53 -7.30 -11.67
C VAL A 43 -10.20 -6.81 -12.97
N GLY A 44 -9.71 -7.28 -14.12
CA GLY A 44 -10.24 -7.01 -15.46
C GLY A 44 -9.47 -7.77 -16.53
N SER A 45 -10.10 -8.01 -17.69
CA SER A 45 -9.47 -8.68 -18.83
C SER A 45 -8.75 -7.68 -19.74
N VAL A 46 -7.52 -8.00 -20.16
CA VAL A 46 -6.80 -7.25 -21.18
C VAL A 46 -7.27 -7.71 -22.56
N CYS A 47 -7.82 -6.79 -23.35
CA CYS A 47 -8.17 -7.05 -24.74
C CYS A 47 -6.99 -6.73 -25.66
N LEU A 48 -6.64 -7.66 -26.53
CA LEU A 48 -5.64 -7.46 -27.57
C LEU A 48 -6.27 -6.72 -28.76
N ALA A 49 -5.47 -5.91 -29.45
CA ALA A 49 -5.94 -5.09 -30.55
C ALA A 49 -6.31 -5.97 -31.76
N GLY A 50 -7.61 -6.18 -31.98
CA GLY A 50 -8.13 -6.91 -33.15
C GLY A 50 -9.27 -7.88 -32.85
N GLU A 51 -9.53 -8.21 -31.58
CA GLU A 51 -10.68 -9.02 -31.18
C GLU A 51 -11.81 -8.16 -30.58
N GLU A 52 -13.05 -8.36 -31.05
CA GLU A 52 -14.23 -7.69 -30.49
C GLU A 52 -14.55 -8.25 -29.10
N CYS A 53 -13.87 -7.74 -28.08
CA CYS A 53 -14.36 -7.86 -26.72
C CYS A 53 -15.75 -7.19 -26.64
N ALA A 54 -16.79 -8.03 -26.69
CA ALA A 54 -18.21 -7.76 -26.55
C ALA A 54 -18.60 -6.30 -26.27
N SER A 55 -19.27 -5.70 -27.24
CA SER A 55 -20.24 -4.61 -27.04
C SER A 55 -21.11 -4.94 -25.81
N GLY A 56 -20.87 -4.22 -24.72
CA GLY A 56 -21.35 -4.56 -23.38
C GLY A 56 -20.52 -3.94 -22.26
N GLY A 57 -19.34 -3.40 -22.58
CA GLY A 57 -18.65 -2.43 -21.74
C GLY A 57 -19.27 -1.05 -21.93
N ALA A 58 -19.65 -0.40 -20.84
CA ALA A 58 -19.90 1.04 -20.82
C ALA A 58 -18.83 1.72 -21.67
N THR A 59 -19.26 2.53 -22.63
CA THR A 59 -18.39 3.52 -23.23
C THR A 59 -17.75 4.28 -22.08
N ILE A 60 -16.49 3.98 -21.76
CA ILE A 60 -15.64 4.97 -21.14
C ILE A 60 -15.48 5.99 -22.24
N ALA A 61 -16.47 6.89 -22.32
CA ALA A 61 -16.17 8.25 -22.68
C ALA A 61 -14.92 8.56 -21.86
N ALA A 62 -13.80 8.75 -22.54
CA ALA A 62 -12.69 9.48 -21.99
C ALA A 62 -13.23 10.89 -21.72
N SER A 63 -14.03 10.98 -20.67
CA SER A 63 -14.19 12.15 -19.88
C SER A 63 -12.80 12.40 -19.33
N ALA A 64 -12.02 13.17 -20.09
CA ALA A 64 -11.01 14.05 -19.53
C ALA A 64 -11.68 15.09 -18.63
N ALA A 65 -12.55 14.65 -17.71
CA ALA A 65 -12.66 15.27 -16.42
C ALA A 65 -11.35 14.88 -15.76
N SER A 66 -10.41 15.82 -15.73
CA SER A 66 -9.27 15.78 -14.82
C SER A 66 -9.76 15.15 -13.53
N ALA A 67 -9.25 13.96 -13.18
CA ALA A 67 -9.55 13.38 -11.88
C ALA A 67 -9.19 14.48 -10.88
N VAL A 68 -10.20 15.03 -10.20
CA VAL A 68 -10.01 16.17 -9.32
C VAL A 68 -8.97 15.74 -8.29
N PHE A 69 -7.90 16.52 -8.17
CA PHE A 69 -6.85 16.22 -7.22
C PHE A 69 -7.46 16.13 -5.82
N SER A 70 -7.09 15.09 -5.07
CA SER A 70 -7.50 14.93 -3.68
C SER A 70 -6.26 15.04 -2.81
N ALA A 71 -6.15 16.14 -2.06
CA ALA A 71 -5.08 16.32 -1.09
C ALA A 71 -5.10 15.23 -0.02
N GLU A 72 -6.28 14.76 0.38
CA GLU A 72 -6.45 13.66 1.34
C GLU A 72 -5.87 12.34 0.83
N ALA A 73 -6.32 11.86 -0.32
CA ALA A 73 -5.82 10.60 -0.88
C ALA A 73 -4.31 10.67 -1.17
N THR A 74 -3.83 11.82 -1.66
CA THR A 74 -2.41 12.03 -1.95
C THR A 74 -1.58 12.10 -0.68
N TYR A 75 -2.09 12.72 0.39
CA TYR A 75 -1.44 12.71 1.71
C TYR A 75 -1.30 11.28 2.24
N ASP A 76 -2.37 10.49 2.21
CA ASP A 76 -2.35 9.11 2.68
C ASP A 76 -1.35 8.26 1.90
N GLN A 77 -1.24 8.50 0.59
CA GLN A 77 -0.35 7.76 -0.29
C GLN A 77 1.13 8.10 -0.10
N TYR A 78 1.47 9.37 0.13
CA TYR A 78 2.87 9.83 0.06
C TYR A 78 3.38 10.49 1.35
N CYS A 79 2.54 11.26 2.03
CA CYS A 79 2.97 12.16 3.10
C CYS A 79 2.79 11.55 4.49
N ALA A 80 1.76 10.73 4.68
CA ALA A 80 1.33 10.21 5.98
C ALA A 80 2.42 9.39 6.69
N MET A 81 3.28 8.70 5.93
CA MET A 81 4.39 7.93 6.51
C MET A 81 5.23 8.75 7.49
N CYS A 82 5.49 10.03 7.16
CA CYS A 82 6.29 10.90 8.02
C CYS A 82 5.43 11.88 8.82
N HIS A 83 4.43 12.48 8.19
CA HIS A 83 3.65 13.56 8.77
C HIS A 83 2.48 13.10 9.64
N ASN A 84 2.21 11.79 9.78
CA ASN A 84 1.19 11.31 10.72
C ASN A 84 1.72 11.17 12.16
N THR A 85 3.02 10.89 12.32
CA THR A 85 3.65 10.58 13.62
C THR A 85 4.89 11.43 13.91
N GLY A 86 5.17 12.40 13.05
CA GLY A 86 6.32 13.29 13.18
C GLY A 86 7.66 12.60 12.96
N MET A 87 7.68 11.52 12.17
CA MET A 87 8.89 10.74 11.90
C MET A 87 10.02 11.65 11.39
N ALA A 88 11.23 11.44 11.92
CA ALA A 88 12.41 12.24 11.59
C ALA A 88 12.25 13.77 11.83
N GLY A 89 11.34 14.17 12.72
CA GLY A 89 11.05 15.58 13.03
C GLY A 89 10.13 16.25 12.00
N ALA A 90 9.38 15.46 11.21
CA ALA A 90 8.35 16.00 10.35
C ALA A 90 7.25 16.70 11.19
N PRO A 91 6.69 17.82 10.71
CA PRO A 91 5.54 18.44 11.37
C PRO A 91 4.31 17.54 11.23
N GLU A 92 3.70 17.18 12.35
CA GLU A 92 2.52 16.31 12.39
C GLU A 92 1.30 17.01 11.81
N ARG A 93 0.51 16.29 11.02
CA ARG A 93 -0.77 16.78 10.56
C ARG A 93 -1.72 16.96 11.74
N GLY A 94 -2.36 18.12 11.82
CA GLY A 94 -3.30 18.45 12.90
C GLY A 94 -2.67 19.09 14.13
N ASP A 95 -1.34 19.16 14.21
CA ASP A 95 -0.66 19.98 15.22
C ASP A 95 -0.68 21.46 14.81
N ALA A 96 -1.82 22.11 15.05
CA ALA A 96 -2.04 23.50 14.65
C ALA A 96 -0.99 24.46 15.23
N ALA A 97 -0.59 24.26 16.49
CA ALA A 97 0.38 25.13 17.15
C ALA A 97 1.77 25.05 16.50
N HIS A 98 2.21 23.84 16.14
CA HIS A 98 3.49 23.66 15.45
C HIS A 98 3.45 24.25 14.03
N TRP A 99 2.34 24.06 13.30
CA TRP A 99 2.18 24.66 11.97
C TRP A 99 2.11 26.17 12.01
N GLU A 100 1.38 26.76 12.95
CA GLU A 100 1.30 28.22 13.14
C GLU A 100 2.67 28.82 13.43
N SER A 101 3.44 28.24 14.36
CA SER A 101 4.81 28.70 14.66
C SER A 101 5.69 28.62 13.41
N ARG A 102 5.65 27.49 12.69
CA ARG A 102 6.49 27.27 11.52
C ARG A 102 6.15 28.24 10.38
N ILE A 103 4.87 28.49 10.15
CA ILE A 103 4.41 29.44 9.15
C ILE A 103 4.76 30.89 9.58
N ALA A 104 4.67 31.22 10.87
CA ALA A 104 5.08 32.52 11.37
C ALA A 104 6.60 32.77 11.20
N ASP A 105 7.41 31.74 11.36
CA ASP A 105 8.87 31.85 11.29
C ASP A 105 9.40 32.06 9.86
N VAL A 106 8.84 31.35 8.87
CA VAL A 106 9.38 31.36 7.49
C VAL A 106 8.40 31.79 6.40
N GLY A 107 7.11 31.90 6.72
CA GLY A 107 6.03 32.17 5.76
C GLY A 107 5.58 30.95 4.95
N ILE A 108 4.31 30.95 4.54
CA ILE A 108 3.69 29.81 3.83
C ILE A 108 4.38 29.49 2.49
N ASP A 109 4.77 30.51 1.72
CA ASP A 109 5.42 30.33 0.42
C ASP A 109 6.77 29.61 0.56
N THR A 110 7.51 29.89 1.64
CA THR A 110 8.76 29.21 1.95
C THR A 110 8.50 27.75 2.35
N VAL A 111 7.42 27.48 3.10
CA VAL A 111 7.02 26.10 3.42
C VAL A 111 6.71 25.31 2.15
N VAL A 112 5.97 25.89 1.21
CA VAL A 112 5.68 25.25 -0.09
C VAL A 112 6.95 25.05 -0.90
N THR A 113 7.83 26.05 -0.96
CA THR A 113 9.13 25.95 -1.65
C THR A 113 10.00 24.84 -1.07
N ASN A 114 10.04 24.69 0.25
CA ASN A 114 10.73 23.60 0.93
C ASN A 114 10.10 22.23 0.63
N ALA A 115 8.78 22.14 0.53
CA ALA A 115 8.10 20.90 0.15
C ALA A 115 8.41 20.50 -1.31
N ILE A 116 8.49 21.47 -2.22
CA ILE A 116 8.85 21.24 -3.64
C ILE A 116 10.31 20.79 -3.75
N ASN A 117 11.23 21.51 -3.12
CA ASN A 117 12.67 21.29 -3.27
C ASN A 117 13.23 20.20 -2.34
N GLY A 118 12.51 19.86 -1.28
CA GLY A 118 13.00 19.03 -0.18
C GLY A 118 13.81 19.85 0.83
N ILE A 119 13.83 19.39 2.09
CA ILE A 119 14.59 20.00 3.17
C ILE A 119 14.94 18.95 4.24
N ASN A 120 16.21 18.90 4.66
CA ASN A 120 16.69 17.92 5.64
C ASN A 120 16.34 16.48 5.26
N ALA A 121 15.51 15.80 6.05
CA ALA A 121 15.03 14.44 5.80
C ALA A 121 13.79 14.37 4.89
N MET A 122 13.16 15.51 4.57
CA MET A 122 12.00 15.57 3.68
C MET A 122 12.46 15.54 2.22
N PRO A 123 12.08 14.51 1.43
CA PRO A 123 12.48 14.40 0.03
C PRO A 123 11.78 15.47 -0.83
N PRO A 124 12.35 15.83 -2.00
CA PRO A 124 11.70 16.73 -2.95
C PRO A 124 10.30 16.25 -3.32
N ARG A 125 9.35 17.19 -3.38
CA ARG A 125 7.92 16.97 -3.66
C ARG A 125 7.24 15.97 -2.72
N GLY A 126 7.80 15.70 -1.54
CA GLY A 126 7.22 14.76 -0.58
C GLY A 126 6.96 13.36 -1.16
N MET A 127 7.83 12.88 -2.07
CA MET A 127 7.69 11.62 -2.84
C MET A 127 6.62 11.61 -3.95
N CYS A 128 5.83 12.68 -4.13
CA CYS A 128 4.90 12.79 -5.25
C CYS A 128 5.57 13.44 -6.47
N SER A 129 6.30 12.63 -7.26
CA SER A 129 7.01 13.10 -8.46
C SER A 129 6.10 13.63 -9.57
N THR A 130 4.83 13.21 -9.58
CA THR A 130 3.82 13.60 -10.58
C THR A 130 2.94 14.76 -10.14
N CYS A 131 2.99 15.16 -8.87
CA CYS A 131 2.22 16.30 -8.39
C CYS A 131 2.70 17.57 -9.11
N SER A 132 1.82 18.52 -9.42
CA SER A 132 2.19 19.90 -9.81
C SER A 132 2.54 20.74 -8.58
N ASP A 133 3.14 21.92 -8.77
CA ASP A 133 3.48 22.81 -7.65
C ASP A 133 2.22 23.29 -6.91
N ASP A 134 1.13 23.55 -7.63
CA ASP A 134 -0.18 23.87 -7.04
C ASP A 134 -0.72 22.73 -6.17
N GLN A 135 -0.55 21.48 -6.60
CA GLN A 135 -0.95 20.30 -5.83
C GLN A 135 -0.09 20.12 -4.57
N ILE A 136 1.19 20.46 -4.63
CA ILE A 136 2.06 20.50 -3.44
C ILE A 136 1.61 21.61 -2.47
N ALA A 137 1.23 22.78 -2.98
CA ALA A 137 0.68 23.85 -2.15
C ALA A 137 -0.62 23.41 -1.46
N GLU A 138 -1.52 22.73 -2.17
CA GLU A 138 -2.77 22.19 -1.61
C GLU A 138 -2.51 21.13 -0.52
N LEU A 139 -1.49 20.29 -0.70
CA LEU A 139 -1.03 19.33 0.31
C LEU A 139 -0.47 20.03 1.56
N VAL A 140 0.28 21.12 1.40
CA VAL A 140 0.78 21.92 2.53
C VAL A 140 -0.40 22.55 3.28
N ASP A 141 -1.40 23.08 2.56
CA ASP A 141 -2.62 23.60 3.19
C ASP A 141 -3.36 22.48 3.95
N TYR A 142 -3.43 21.27 3.39
CA TYR A 142 -4.06 20.10 4.02
C TYR A 142 -3.34 19.62 5.29
N LEU A 143 -2.01 19.66 5.27
CA LEU A 143 -1.15 19.32 6.40
C LEU A 143 -1.27 20.34 7.54
N SER A 144 -1.23 21.63 7.18
CA SER A 144 -1.21 22.76 8.11
C SER A 144 -2.59 23.17 8.64
N GLY A 145 -3.67 22.71 8.01
CA GLY A 145 -5.03 23.10 8.36
C GLY A 145 -5.42 24.50 7.84
N ASN A 146 -4.57 25.15 7.04
CA ASN A 146 -4.79 26.50 6.52
C ASN A 146 -5.96 26.60 5.51
N GLN A 147 -6.52 25.47 5.09
CA GLN A 147 -7.72 25.39 4.24
C GLN A 147 -8.96 26.03 4.89
N THR A 148 -8.99 26.12 6.22
CA THR A 148 -10.13 26.68 6.96
C THR A 148 -10.20 28.21 6.93
N ASN A 149 -9.27 28.89 6.27
CA ASN A 149 -9.13 30.35 6.30
C ASN A 149 -9.03 31.00 4.90
N ARG A 150 -9.57 30.35 3.85
CA ARG A 150 -9.78 30.94 2.52
C ARG A 150 -11.26 31.08 2.18
#